data_AF-A0A080LRA4-F1
#
_entry.id   AF-A0A080LRA4-F1
#
_cell.length_a   1.000
_cell.length_b   1.000
_cell.length_c   1.000
_cell.angle_alpha   90.00
_cell.angle_beta   90.00
_cell.angle_gamma   90.00
#
_symmetry.space_group_name_H-M   'P 1'
#
loop_
_entity.id
_entity.type
_entity.pdbx_description
1 polymer ?
#
loop_
_entity_poly.entity_id
_entity_poly.type
_entity_poly.pdbx_seq_one_letter_code
_entity_poly.pdbx_strand_id
1 'polypeptide(L)'
;MYRELHEEIGLLPEHVYILGRTKDWLRYEVPTHWVRREWRGSYRGQKQIWFLLRLVGRDCDVSLRSCDHPEFDAWRWNTYWVSLDAVIEFKRRVYEQALNELARFLNSDHRRGRHASPHGQDPAPAEIVNEE
;
A
#
# COMPACT_ATOMS: atom_id res chain seq x y z
N MET A 1 -9.22 7.27 4.07
CA MET A 1 -8.80 5.92 3.61
C MET A 1 -9.65 5.50 2.43
N TYR A 2 -10.90 5.06 2.57
CA TYR A 2 -11.70 4.63 1.41
C TYR A 2 -11.86 5.70 0.32
N ARG A 3 -11.99 6.98 0.70
CA ARG A 3 -11.98 8.08 -0.27
C ARG A 3 -10.71 8.08 -1.14
N GLU A 4 -9.53 8.10 -0.52
CA GLU A 4 -8.22 8.03 -1.21
C GLU A 4 -8.08 6.75 -2.04
N LEU A 5 -8.52 5.61 -1.50
CA LEU A 5 -8.47 4.33 -2.20
C LEU A 5 -9.29 4.37 -3.51
N HIS A 6 -10.45 5.01 -3.48
CA HIS A 6 -11.28 5.19 -4.66
C HIS A 6 -10.70 6.24 -5.62
N GLU A 7 -10.29 7.40 -5.11
CA GLU A 7 -9.77 8.50 -5.94
C GLU A 7 -8.48 8.10 -6.69
N GLU A 8 -7.56 7.43 -6.01
CA GLU A 8 -6.24 7.12 -6.57
C GLU A 8 -6.14 5.73 -7.21
N ILE A 9 -6.90 4.75 -6.71
CA ILE A 9 -6.78 3.34 -7.12
C ILE A 9 -8.09 2.80 -7.72
N GLY A 10 -9.20 3.55 -7.65
CA GLY A 10 -10.50 3.15 -8.18
C GLY A 10 -11.22 2.05 -7.38
N LEU A 11 -10.62 1.56 -6.28
CA LEU A 11 -11.18 0.45 -5.53
C LEU A 11 -12.27 0.93 -4.55
N LEU A 12 -13.39 0.21 -4.57
CA LEU A 12 -14.52 0.42 -3.66
C LEU A 12 -14.35 -0.41 -2.37
N PRO A 13 -15.09 -0.07 -1.29
CA PRO A 13 -15.02 -0.81 -0.03
C PRO A 13 -15.24 -2.32 -0.16
N GLU A 14 -16.10 -2.76 -1.08
CA GLU A 14 -16.39 -4.17 -1.37
C GLU A 14 -15.23 -4.91 -2.05
N HIS A 15 -14.29 -4.20 -2.70
CA HIS A 15 -13.15 -4.82 -3.35
C HIS A 15 -12.02 -5.17 -2.37
N VAL A 16 -12.08 -4.68 -1.13
CA VAL A 16 -10.99 -4.84 -0.16
C VAL A 16 -11.48 -5.29 1.22
N TYR A 17 -10.60 -5.95 1.95
CA TYR A 17 -10.80 -6.28 3.36
C TYR A 17 -9.67 -5.68 4.20
N ILE A 18 -10.02 -4.95 5.27
CA ILE A 18 -9.02 -4.35 6.17
C ILE A 18 -8.46 -5.44 7.08
N LEU A 19 -7.15 -5.71 6.95
CA LEU A 19 -6.43 -6.64 7.82
C LEU A 19 -5.94 -5.97 9.11
N GLY A 20 -5.58 -4.70 9.02
CA GLY A 20 -5.10 -3.93 10.17
C GLY A 20 -4.77 -2.49 9.81
N ARG A 21 -4.41 -1.72 10.84
CA ARG A 21 -3.89 -0.36 10.70
C ARG A 21 -2.78 -0.11 11.71
N THR A 22 -1.96 0.90 11.45
CA THR A 22 -1.04 1.42 12.48
C THR A 22 -1.84 1.99 13.64
N LYS A 23 -1.35 1.76 14.85
CA LYS A 23 -1.99 2.23 16.09
C LYS A 23 -1.95 3.76 16.16
N ASP A 24 -0.77 4.30 15.92
CA ASP A 24 -0.44 5.71 16.07
C ASP A 24 -0.17 6.39 14.72
N TRP A 25 -0.18 7.72 14.74
CA TRP A 25 0.17 8.55 13.62
C TRP A 25 1.66 8.46 13.31
N LEU A 26 1.99 8.05 12.10
CA LEU A 26 3.36 8.13 11.57
C LEU A 26 3.55 9.50 10.92
N ARG A 27 4.71 10.12 11.16
CA ARG A 27 5.02 11.45 10.62
C ARG A 27 6.33 11.43 9.86
N TYR A 28 6.31 12.07 8.70
CA TYR A 28 7.53 12.46 7.99
C TYR A 28 7.53 13.96 7.73
N GLU A 29 8.72 14.49 7.50
CA GLU A 29 8.91 15.88 7.09
C GLU A 29 9.37 15.93 5.64
N VAL A 30 8.88 16.91 4.89
CA VAL A 30 9.30 17.10 3.49
C VAL A 30 10.48 18.06 3.46
N PRO A 31 11.63 17.66 2.89
CA PRO A 31 12.78 18.56 2.81
C PRO A 31 12.43 19.82 2.00
N THR A 32 12.98 20.96 2.39
CA THR A 32 12.61 22.28 1.84
C THR A 32 12.82 22.40 0.34
N HIS A 33 13.75 21.63 -0.26
CA HIS A 33 13.98 21.63 -1.70
C HIS A 33 12.87 20.91 -2.50
N TRP A 34 12.13 19.99 -1.89
CA TRP A 34 10.96 19.32 -2.49
C TRP A 34 9.67 20.12 -2.36
N VAL A 35 9.64 21.15 -1.49
CA VAL A 35 8.47 22.00 -1.32
C VAL A 35 8.41 23.03 -2.45
N ARG A 36 7.26 23.06 -3.16
CA ARG A 36 6.97 24.08 -4.18
C ARG A 36 7.20 25.48 -3.62
N ARG A 37 7.73 26.38 -4.44
CA ARG A 37 8.12 27.74 -4.04
C ARG A 37 7.01 28.50 -3.30
N GLU A 38 5.78 28.38 -3.79
CA GLU A 38 4.57 28.99 -3.19
C GLU A 38 4.19 28.45 -1.79
N TRP A 39 4.70 27.28 -1.37
CA TRP A 39 4.37 26.64 -0.09
C TRP A 39 5.51 26.69 0.94
N ARG A 40 6.65 27.33 0.60
CA ARG A 40 7.82 27.40 1.48
C ARG A 40 7.48 28.17 2.75
N GLY A 41 7.47 27.46 3.88
CA GLY A 41 7.19 28.00 5.22
C GLY A 41 5.93 27.45 5.87
N SER A 42 4.92 27.08 5.07
CA SER A 42 3.60 26.64 5.56
C SER A 42 3.46 25.12 5.60
N TYR A 43 4.06 24.41 4.64
CA TYR A 43 4.01 22.95 4.58
C TYR A 43 5.33 22.33 5.04
N ARG A 44 5.25 21.39 6.00
CA ARG A 44 6.43 20.74 6.59
C ARG A 44 6.43 19.22 6.49
N GLY A 45 5.33 18.58 6.12
CA GLY A 45 5.21 17.12 6.23
C GLY A 45 3.78 16.63 6.28
N GLN A 46 3.63 15.34 6.54
CA GLN A 46 2.32 14.71 6.75
C GLN A 46 2.31 13.85 8.01
N LYS A 47 1.12 13.73 8.60
CA LYS A 47 0.79 12.69 9.57
C LYS A 47 -0.11 11.68 8.88
N GLN A 48 0.20 10.40 9.00
CA GLN A 48 -0.49 9.32 8.30
C GLN A 48 -0.83 8.17 9.24
N ILE A 49 -2.00 7.58 9.04
CA ILE A 49 -2.35 6.25 9.55
C ILE A 49 -2.31 5.31 8.35
N TRP A 50 -1.55 4.23 8.48
CA TRP A 50 -1.42 3.23 7.42
C TRP A 50 -2.41 2.10 7.62
N PHE A 51 -2.96 1.59 6.52
CA PHE A 51 -3.88 0.46 6.52
C PHE A 51 -3.27 -0.67 5.68
N LEU A 52 -3.34 -1.90 6.19
CA LEU A 52 -3.05 -3.10 5.42
C LEU A 52 -4.37 -3.65 4.89
N LEU A 53 -4.48 -3.73 3.57
CA LEU A 53 -5.68 -4.19 2.88
C LEU A 53 -5.37 -5.50 2.15
N ARG A 54 -6.34 -6.40 2.16
CA ARG A 54 -6.40 -7.56 1.26
C ARG A 54 -7.31 -7.20 0.10
N LEU A 55 -6.82 -7.34 -1.13
CA LEU A 55 -7.69 -7.31 -2.30
C LEU A 55 -8.54 -8.58 -2.31
N VAL A 56 -9.87 -8.41 -2.32
CA VAL A 56 -10.84 -9.51 -2.47
C VAL A 56 -11.62 -9.41 -3.79
N GLY A 57 -11.51 -8.27 -4.48
CA GLY A 57 -11.89 -8.11 -5.89
C GLY A 57 -10.85 -8.70 -6.84
N ARG A 58 -10.92 -8.29 -8.10
CA ARG A 58 -10.01 -8.69 -9.18
C ARG A 58 -8.98 -7.60 -9.44
N ASP A 59 -7.84 -7.98 -10.00
CA ASP A 59 -6.81 -7.02 -10.42
C ASP A 59 -7.34 -6.01 -11.47
N CYS A 60 -8.31 -6.40 -12.30
CA CYS A 60 -8.95 -5.51 -13.27
C CYS A 60 -9.89 -4.47 -12.64
N ASP A 61 -10.21 -4.59 -11.35
CA ASP A 61 -11.01 -3.60 -10.64
C ASP A 61 -10.14 -2.40 -10.19
N VAL A 62 -8.80 -2.49 -10.31
CA VAL A 62 -7.88 -1.36 -10.09
C VAL A 62 -7.93 -0.40 -11.27
N SER A 63 -8.25 0.86 -11.01
CA SER A 63 -8.31 1.94 -11.99
C SER A 63 -7.58 3.19 -11.48
N LEU A 64 -6.45 3.50 -12.09
CA LEU A 64 -5.64 4.71 -11.81
C LEU A 64 -6.14 5.95 -12.57
N ARG A 65 -7.33 5.88 -13.19
CA ARG A 65 -7.95 6.94 -14.00
C ARG A 65 -9.29 7.40 -13.42
N SER A 66 -9.53 7.11 -12.14
CA SER A 66 -10.79 7.40 -11.45
C SER A 66 -10.93 8.88 -11.06
N CYS A 67 -9.86 9.67 -11.20
CA CYS A 67 -9.79 11.11 -10.92
C CYS A 67 -9.15 11.88 -12.09
N ASP A 68 -9.50 13.16 -12.25
CA ASP A 68 -9.00 14.05 -13.30
C ASP A 68 -7.49 14.37 -13.17
N HIS A 69 -6.93 14.19 -11.97
CA HIS A 69 -5.51 14.39 -11.70
C HIS A 69 -4.92 13.18 -10.97
N PRO A 70 -4.56 12.10 -11.71
CA PRO A 70 -4.12 10.85 -11.09
C PRO A 70 -2.74 10.98 -10.43
N GLU A 71 -2.57 10.43 -9.23
CA GLU A 71 -1.26 10.35 -8.57
C GLU A 71 -0.35 9.27 -9.21
N PHE A 72 -0.95 8.24 -9.82
CA PHE A 72 -0.23 7.06 -10.31
C PHE A 72 -0.43 6.82 -11.82
N ASP A 73 0.65 6.43 -12.49
CA ASP A 73 0.62 6.07 -13.92
C ASP A 73 0.51 4.56 -14.17
N ALA A 74 1.08 3.75 -13.27
CA ALA A 74 1.13 2.30 -13.38
C ALA A 74 1.22 1.67 -11.99
N TRP A 75 0.83 0.40 -11.92
CA TRP A 75 0.94 -0.40 -10.70
C TRP A 75 1.41 -1.82 -11.04
N ARG A 76 2.02 -2.49 -10.05
CA ARG A 76 2.34 -3.91 -10.10
C ARG A 76 2.34 -4.47 -8.69
N TRP A 77 2.11 -5.77 -8.56
CA TRP A 77 2.38 -6.46 -7.30
C TRP A 77 3.87 -6.47 -6.98
N ASN A 78 4.17 -6.43 -5.70
CA ASN A 78 5.51 -6.61 -5.17
C ASN A 78 5.45 -7.49 -3.91
N THR A 79 6.59 -8.04 -3.50
CA THR A 79 6.71 -8.69 -2.21
C THR A 79 6.44 -7.69 -1.09
N TYR A 80 5.94 -8.18 0.05
CA TYR A 80 5.60 -7.32 1.18
C TYR A 80 6.80 -6.49 1.66
N TRP A 81 7.98 -7.12 1.72
CA TRP A 81 9.22 -6.46 2.06
C TRP A 81 9.84 -5.81 0.82
N VAL A 82 9.33 -4.62 0.48
CA VAL A 82 9.89 -3.79 -0.57
C VAL A 82 11.24 -3.22 -0.15
N SER A 83 12.17 -3.11 -1.11
CA SER A 83 13.42 -2.39 -0.88
C SER A 83 13.14 -0.92 -0.58
N LEU A 84 13.58 -0.45 0.60
CA LEU A 84 13.44 0.95 0.99
C LEU A 84 14.21 1.89 0.05
N ASP A 85 15.15 1.38 -0.75
CA ASP A 85 15.86 2.20 -1.74
C ASP A 85 14.96 2.65 -2.90
N ALA A 86 13.89 1.90 -3.19
CA ALA A 86 12.86 2.31 -4.15
C ALA A 86 11.91 3.38 -3.57
N VAL A 87 11.96 3.64 -2.26
CA VAL A 87 11.15 4.65 -1.58
C VAL A 87 11.94 5.94 -1.44
N ILE A 88 11.28 7.07 -1.72
CA ILE A 88 11.88 8.40 -1.54
C ILE A 88 12.37 8.59 -0.10
N GLU A 89 13.57 9.13 0.05
CA GLU A 89 14.35 9.12 1.30
C GLU A 89 13.55 9.53 2.54
N PHE A 90 12.86 10.67 2.46
CA PHE A 90 12.13 11.23 3.60
C PHE A 90 10.89 10.40 4.01
N LYS A 91 10.42 9.46 3.18
CA LYS A 91 9.34 8.52 3.53
C LYS A 91 9.85 7.17 4.04
N ARG A 92 11.14 6.82 3.85
CA ARG A 92 11.68 5.48 4.17
C ARG A 92 11.39 5.03 5.60
N ARG A 93 11.59 5.90 6.59
CA ARG A 93 11.33 5.60 8.00
C ARG A 93 9.86 5.32 8.29
N VAL A 94 8.94 6.04 7.64
CA VAL A 94 7.49 5.80 7.80
C VAL A 94 7.12 4.46 7.17
N TYR A 95 7.67 4.13 6.01
CA TYR A 95 7.49 2.82 5.38
C TYR A 95 8.00 1.68 6.26
N GLU A 96 9.22 1.80 6.79
CA GLU A 96 9.80 0.80 7.69
C GLU A 96 8.91 0.57 8.93
N GLN A 97 8.45 1.64 9.57
CA GLN A 97 7.58 1.55 10.75
C GLN A 97 6.23 0.90 10.42
N ALA A 98 5.59 1.33 9.32
CA ALA A 98 4.30 0.79 8.90
C ALA A 98 4.41 -0.70 8.55
N LEU A 99 5.41 -1.09 7.74
CA LEU A 99 5.61 -2.48 7.32
C LEU A 99 5.89 -3.39 8.51
N ASN A 100 6.75 -2.97 9.44
CA ASN A 100 7.05 -3.76 10.64
C ASN A 100 5.83 -3.91 11.55
N GLU A 101 5.07 -2.84 11.79
CA GLU A 101 3.89 -2.90 12.66
C GLU A 101 2.77 -3.78 12.07
N LEU A 102 2.59 -3.73 10.76
CA LEU A 102 1.52 -4.42 10.05
C LEU A 102 1.85 -5.88 9.71
N ALA A 103 3.13 -6.28 9.74
CA ALA A 103 3.59 -7.62 9.34
C ALA A 103 2.89 -8.75 10.13
N ARG A 104 2.55 -8.52 11.40
CA ARG A 104 1.83 -9.48 12.25
C ARG A 104 0.44 -9.88 11.70
N PHE A 105 -0.17 -9.05 10.86
CA PHE A 105 -1.47 -9.34 10.27
C PHE A 105 -1.37 -10.28 9.05
N LEU A 106 -0.20 -10.37 8.39
CA LEU A 106 0.00 -11.23 7.23
C LEU A 106 -0.19 -12.71 7.55
N ASN A 107 0.41 -13.17 8.66
CA ASN A 107 0.32 -14.58 9.07
C ASN A 107 -1.12 -14.98 9.41
N SER A 108 -1.90 -14.04 9.97
CA SER A 108 -3.31 -14.25 10.27
C SER A 108 -4.16 -14.37 9.00
N ASP A 109 -3.83 -13.59 7.98
CA ASP A 109 -4.55 -13.61 6.71
C ASP A 109 -4.23 -14.85 5.86
N HIS A 110 -2.96 -15.26 5.79
CA HIS A 110 -2.56 -16.50 5.10
C HIS A 110 -3.32 -17.72 5.62
N ARG A 111 -3.58 -17.78 6.94
CA ARG A 111 -4.39 -18.85 7.54
C ARG A 111 -5.85 -18.79 7.11
N ARG A 112 -6.44 -17.58 7.01
CA ARG A 112 -7.82 -17.40 6.50
C ARG A 112 -7.95 -17.77 5.03
N GLY A 113 -6.96 -17.45 4.21
CA GLY A 113 -6.93 -17.85 2.79
C GLY A 113 -6.97 -19.37 2.60
N ARG A 114 -6.25 -20.15 3.42
CA ARG A 114 -6.24 -21.62 3.32
C ARG A 114 -7.54 -22.30 3.75
N HIS A 115 -8.33 -21.66 4.61
CA HIS A 115 -9.59 -22.23 5.12
C HIS A 115 -10.83 -21.82 4.31
N ALA A 116 -10.69 -20.93 3.31
CA ALA A 116 -11.82 -20.33 2.60
C ALA A 116 -12.14 -20.96 1.23
N SER A 117 -11.60 -22.13 0.90
CA SER A 117 -11.88 -22.80 -0.39
C SER A 117 -12.60 -24.13 -0.23
N PRO A 118 -13.91 -24.22 -0.53
CA PRO A 118 -14.57 -25.49 -0.86
C PRO A 118 -14.43 -25.86 -2.34
N HIS A 119 -13.98 -24.95 -3.21
CA HIS A 119 -13.82 -25.19 -4.64
C HIS A 119 -12.42 -24.77 -5.09
N GLY A 120 -11.68 -25.74 -5.62
CA GLY A 120 -10.25 -25.67 -5.87
C GLY A 120 -9.87 -24.78 -7.03
N GLN A 121 -8.88 -23.92 -6.76
CA GLN A 121 -7.69 -23.71 -7.58
C GLN A 121 -6.74 -22.90 -6.70
N ASP A 122 -5.73 -23.56 -6.13
CA ASP A 122 -4.62 -22.87 -5.48
C ASP A 122 -3.88 -22.06 -6.54
N PRO A 123 -3.62 -20.76 -6.36
CA PRO A 123 -2.63 -20.08 -7.18
C PRO A 123 -1.29 -20.76 -6.89
N ALA A 124 -0.67 -21.30 -7.94
CA ALA A 124 0.64 -21.93 -7.86
C ALA A 124 1.63 -20.99 -7.14
N PRO A 125 2.50 -21.50 -6.25
CA PRO A 125 3.56 -20.69 -5.69
C PRO A 125 4.41 -20.17 -6.85
N ALA A 126 4.62 -18.85 -6.92
CA ALA A 126 5.49 -18.25 -7.91
C ALA A 126 6.88 -18.89 -7.78
N GLU A 127 7.26 -19.68 -8.79
CA GLU A 127 8.60 -20.21 -8.92
C GLU A 127 9.56 -19.04 -9.06
N ILE A 128 10.44 -18.89 -8.07
CA ILE A 128 11.59 -18.00 -8.13
C ILE A 128 12.55 -18.63 -9.14
N VAL A 129 12.50 -18.16 -10.38
CA VAL A 129 13.55 -18.42 -11.36
C VAL A 129 14.72 -17.51 -10.97
N ASN A 130 15.72 -18.09 -10.32
CA ASN A 130 17.04 -17.52 -10.25
C ASN A 130 17.72 -17.79 -11.60
N GLU A 131 17.93 -16.76 -12.40
CA GLU A 131 18.92 -16.78 -13.47
C GLU A 131 20.12 -15.93 -13.03
N GLU A 132 21.32 -16.49 -13.27
CA GLU A 132 22.65 -16.04 -12.87
C GLU A 132 23.00 -14.60 -13.30
#